data_AF-A0A350YQB3-F1
#
_entry.id   AF-A0A350YQB3-F1
#
_cell.length_a   1.000
_cell.length_b   1.000
_cell.length_c   1.000
_cell.angle_alpha   90.00
_cell.angle_beta   90.00
_cell.angle_gamma   90.00
#
_symmetry.space_group_name_H-M   'P 1'
#
loop_
_entity.id
_entity.type
_entity.pdbx_description
1 polymer ?
#
loop_
_entity_poly.entity_id
_entity_poly.type
_entity_poly.pdbx_seq_one_letter_code
_entity_poly.pdbx_strand_id
1 'polypeptide(L)'
;MRRLFIFLFVGALIILLSGLTPVQSQETGNQEIINPETEYLRIRTMAFEGNLDAAAADARKLLNAYPTYGDVRILLGRILAWQKNYEEAAAVIDTLLLTEPDNADALSAKRDISLWSKENTAVVTDFRTGYSFDHFTEPYTRFWQVFNVGAGHRFGWGPAAAGINI
;
A
#
# COMPACT_ATOMS: atom_id res chain seq x y z
N MET A 1 -51.20 -42.75 -50.97
CA MET A 1 -51.60 -41.64 -51.86
C MET A 1 -51.12 -40.34 -51.20
N ARG A 2 -49.91 -39.85 -51.49
CA ARG A 2 -49.61 -38.71 -52.40
C ARG A 2 -50.50 -37.49 -52.07
N ARG A 3 -50.00 -36.44 -51.42
CA ARG A 3 -49.52 -35.13 -51.97
C ARG A 3 -49.54 -34.14 -50.76
N LEU A 4 -48.81 -33.03 -50.61
CA LEU A 4 -47.94 -32.20 -51.43
C LEU A 4 -47.15 -31.30 -50.44
N PHE A 5 -45.85 -31.08 -50.65
CA PHE A 5 -45.08 -30.04 -49.97
C PHE A 5 -45.37 -28.68 -50.63
N ILE A 6 -45.66 -27.65 -49.84
CA ILE A 6 -45.60 -26.24 -50.28
C ILE A 6 -44.86 -25.46 -49.19
N PHE A 7 -43.59 -25.14 -49.47
CA PHE A 7 -42.79 -24.20 -48.69
C PHE A 7 -43.10 -22.79 -49.20
N LEU A 8 -43.74 -21.97 -48.38
CA LEU A 8 -43.86 -20.52 -48.62
C LEU A 8 -42.66 -19.84 -47.96
N PHE A 9 -41.73 -19.40 -48.80
CA PHE A 9 -40.53 -18.67 -48.43
C PHE A 9 -40.91 -17.19 -48.28
N VAL A 10 -41.14 -16.73 -47.05
CA VAL A 10 -41.23 -15.29 -46.74
C VAL A 10 -39.95 -14.92 -46.00
N GLY A 11 -39.07 -14.20 -46.70
CA GLY A 11 -37.84 -13.69 -46.14
C GLY A 11 -38.10 -12.55 -45.16
N ALA A 12 -37.37 -12.58 -44.04
CA ALA A 12 -36.99 -11.38 -43.30
C ALA A 12 -35.71 -11.68 -42.51
N LEU A 13 -34.59 -11.34 -43.14
CA LEU A 13 -33.37 -10.77 -42.56
C LEU A 13 -33.32 -10.73 -41.01
N ILE A 14 -32.63 -11.68 -40.37
CA ILE A 14 -32.20 -11.55 -38.98
C ILE A 14 -30.71 -11.19 -39.01
N ILE A 15 -30.44 -9.92 -38.72
CA ILE A 15 -29.10 -9.35 -38.61
C ILE A 15 -28.42 -9.91 -37.35
N LEU A 16 -27.26 -10.53 -37.55
CA LEU A 16 -26.26 -10.83 -36.54
C LEU A 16 -25.73 -9.52 -35.94
N LEU A 17 -26.14 -9.17 -34.71
CA LEU A 17 -25.45 -8.17 -33.91
C LEU A 17 -25.81 -8.29 -32.41
N SER A 18 -25.25 -9.30 -31.74
CA SER A 18 -25.27 -9.43 -30.27
C SER A 18 -23.89 -9.18 -29.70
N GLY A 19 -23.27 -8.07 -30.09
CA GLY A 19 -22.12 -7.49 -29.42
C GLY A 19 -22.54 -6.13 -28.90
N LEU A 20 -22.92 -6.07 -27.64
CA LEU A 20 -23.09 -4.89 -26.78
C LEU A 20 -23.80 -5.38 -25.52
N THR A 21 -23.04 -6.00 -24.61
CA THR A 21 -23.41 -5.86 -23.21
C THR A 21 -23.50 -4.36 -22.93
N PRO A 22 -24.52 -3.87 -22.20
CA PRO A 22 -24.43 -2.53 -21.67
C PRO A 22 -23.18 -2.52 -20.78
N VAL A 23 -22.12 -1.87 -21.25
CA VAL A 23 -21.09 -1.32 -20.38
C VAL A 23 -21.88 -0.49 -19.38
N GLN A 24 -21.95 -0.99 -18.14
CA GLN A 24 -22.40 -0.21 -17.01
C GLN A 24 -21.49 1.00 -17.00
N SER A 25 -21.99 2.12 -17.52
CA SER A 25 -21.28 3.38 -17.50
C SER A 25 -21.08 3.67 -16.02
N GLN A 26 -19.84 3.61 -15.54
CA GLN A 26 -19.50 4.13 -14.24
C GLN A 26 -19.82 5.62 -14.31
N GLU A 27 -20.99 5.99 -13.80
CA GLU A 27 -21.35 7.37 -13.57
C GLU A 27 -20.32 7.94 -12.59
N THR A 28 -19.30 8.60 -13.14
CA THR A 28 -18.42 9.51 -12.41
C THR A 28 -19.20 10.80 -12.18
N GLY A 29 -20.35 10.67 -11.52
CA GLY A 29 -21.21 11.77 -11.13
C GLY A 29 -20.69 12.32 -9.81
N ASN A 30 -20.33 13.59 -9.78
CA ASN A 30 -19.96 14.33 -8.58
C ASN A 30 -20.91 14.00 -7.43
N GLN A 31 -20.47 13.12 -6.53
CA GLN A 31 -21.19 12.84 -5.30
C GLN A 31 -20.93 14.06 -4.40
N GLU A 32 -21.97 14.86 -4.20
CA GLU A 32 -21.99 15.84 -3.12
C GLU A 32 -21.66 15.08 -1.84
N ILE A 33 -20.64 15.50 -1.09
CA ILE A 33 -20.22 14.79 0.13
C ILE A 33 -21.27 15.10 1.22
N ILE A 34 -22.38 14.36 1.19
CA ILE A 34 -23.51 14.57 2.11
C ILE A 34 -23.10 14.19 3.54
N ASN A 35 -22.30 13.13 3.70
CA ASN A 35 -21.79 12.68 4.99
C ASN A 35 -20.29 12.33 4.89
N PRO A 36 -19.39 13.09 5.54
CA PRO A 36 -17.96 12.86 5.47
C PRO A 36 -17.54 11.50 6.06
N GLU A 37 -18.24 10.98 7.06
CA GLU A 37 -17.94 9.67 7.67
C GLU A 37 -18.25 8.52 6.70
N THR A 38 -19.38 8.59 6.00
CA THR A 38 -19.76 7.58 4.99
C THR A 38 -18.73 7.56 3.86
N GLU A 39 -18.30 8.74 3.43
CA GLU A 39 -17.29 8.87 2.39
C GLU A 39 -15.92 8.35 2.85
N TYR A 40 -15.53 8.64 4.10
CA TYR A 40 -14.33 8.08 4.73
C TYR A 40 -14.35 6.54 4.71
N LEU A 41 -15.46 5.91 5.11
CA LEU A 41 -15.60 4.45 5.12
C LEU A 41 -15.54 3.85 3.71
N ARG A 42 -16.11 4.54 2.70
CA ARG A 42 -16.03 4.14 1.29
C ARG A 42 -14.59 4.15 0.80
N ILE A 43 -13.86 5.25 1.04
CA ILE A 43 -12.45 5.42 0.67
C ILE A 43 -11.60 4.36 1.37
N ARG A 44 -11.83 4.13 2.66
CA ARG A 44 -11.12 3.12 3.45
C ARG A 44 -11.31 1.72 2.87
N THR A 45 -12.54 1.35 2.56
CA THR A 45 -12.87 0.05 1.92
C THR A 45 -12.14 -0.09 0.58
N MET A 46 -12.23 0.93 -0.27
CA MET A 46 -11.57 0.97 -1.58
C MET A 46 -10.05 0.81 -1.47
N ALA A 47 -9.43 1.43 -0.48
CA ALA A 47 -8.00 1.30 -0.23
C ALA A 47 -7.61 -0.13 0.18
N PHE A 48 -8.40 -0.79 1.03
CA PHE A 48 -8.16 -2.18 1.43
C PHE A 48 -8.40 -3.20 0.31
N GLU A 49 -9.25 -2.87 -0.65
CA GLU A 49 -9.44 -3.66 -1.87
C GLU A 49 -8.28 -3.50 -2.87
N GLY A 50 -7.31 -2.63 -2.57
CA GLY A 50 -6.11 -2.39 -3.37
C GLY A 50 -6.28 -1.32 -4.45
N ASN A 51 -7.43 -0.66 -4.52
CA ASN A 51 -7.65 0.45 -5.44
C ASN A 51 -7.09 1.76 -4.86
N LEU A 52 -5.76 1.80 -4.71
CA LEU A 52 -5.05 2.85 -3.99
C LEU A 52 -5.11 4.21 -4.70
N ASP A 53 -5.07 4.23 -6.04
CA ASP A 53 -5.06 5.47 -6.81
C ASP A 53 -6.38 6.22 -6.70
N ALA A 54 -7.50 5.51 -6.86
CA ALA A 54 -8.83 6.11 -6.68
C ALA A 54 -9.07 6.49 -5.22
N ALA A 55 -8.65 5.65 -4.27
CA ALA A 55 -8.79 5.95 -2.84
C ALA A 55 -7.99 7.19 -2.44
N ALA A 56 -6.76 7.37 -2.94
CA ALA A 56 -5.96 8.57 -2.71
C ALA A 56 -6.63 9.82 -3.31
N ALA A 57 -7.18 9.72 -4.52
CA ALA A 57 -7.87 10.83 -5.17
C ALA A 57 -9.11 11.27 -4.39
N ASP A 58 -9.94 10.32 -3.94
CA ASP A 58 -11.15 10.60 -3.18
C ASP A 58 -10.84 11.06 -1.74
N ALA A 59 -9.79 10.52 -1.10
CA ALA A 59 -9.28 11.03 0.17
C ALA A 59 -8.85 12.50 0.09
N ARG A 60 -8.17 12.91 -1.00
CA ARG A 60 -7.81 14.33 -1.21
C ARG A 60 -9.04 15.21 -1.40
N LYS A 61 -10.06 14.74 -2.13
CA LYS A 61 -11.33 15.49 -2.28
C LYS A 61 -12.02 15.68 -0.93
N LEU A 62 -12.13 14.61 -0.14
CA LEU A 62 -12.74 14.64 1.17
C LEU A 62 -11.96 15.56 2.13
N LEU A 63 -10.63 15.50 2.11
CA LEU A 63 -9.78 16.38 2.92
C LEU A 63 -9.87 17.85 2.47
N ASN A 64 -10.02 18.13 1.18
CA ASN A 64 -10.23 19.49 0.68
C ASN A 64 -11.56 20.07 1.13
N ALA A 65 -12.62 19.25 1.17
CA ALA A 65 -13.93 19.65 1.69
C ALA A 65 -13.92 19.81 3.22
N TYR A 66 -13.16 18.98 3.93
CA TYR A 66 -13.07 18.97 5.40
C TYR A 66 -11.60 19.00 5.87
N PRO A 67 -10.91 20.16 5.83
CA PRO A 67 -9.46 20.25 6.08
C PRO A 67 -9.02 19.84 7.49
N THR A 68 -9.93 19.93 8.46
CA THR A 68 -9.73 19.57 9.87
C THR A 68 -10.06 18.11 10.19
N TYR A 69 -10.43 17.31 9.19
CA TYR A 69 -10.77 15.91 9.41
C TYR A 69 -9.48 15.06 9.51
N GLY A 70 -8.98 14.93 10.73
CA GLY A 70 -7.73 14.24 11.05
C GLY A 70 -7.68 12.80 10.54
N ASP A 71 -8.76 12.03 10.70
CA ASP A 71 -8.82 10.62 10.30
C ASP A 71 -8.62 10.43 8.79
N VAL A 72 -9.18 11.31 7.96
CA VAL A 72 -8.98 11.29 6.50
C VAL A 72 -7.54 11.62 6.14
N ARG A 73 -6.92 12.57 6.85
CA ARG A 73 -5.51 12.93 6.66
C ARG A 73 -4.59 11.75 7.01
N ILE A 74 -4.89 11.04 8.11
CA ILE A 74 -4.19 9.80 8.49
C ILE A 74 -4.37 8.72 7.42
N LEU A 75 -5.60 8.51 6.95
CA LEU A 75 -5.90 7.53 5.90
C LEU A 75 -5.17 7.85 4.59
N LEU A 76 -5.16 9.11 4.15
CA LEU A 76 -4.40 9.56 2.98
C LEU A 76 -2.91 9.26 3.15
N GLY A 77 -2.33 9.58 4.31
CA GLY A 77 -0.93 9.25 4.62
C GLY A 77 -0.64 7.75 4.50
N ARG A 78 -1.53 6.89 5.02
CA ARG A 78 -1.38 5.42 4.90
C ARG A 78 -1.50 4.93 3.46
N ILE A 79 -2.46 5.43 2.69
CA ILE A 79 -2.65 5.08 1.27
C ILE A 79 -1.39 5.44 0.47
N LEU A 80 -0.86 6.65 0.65
CA LEU A 80 0.38 7.09 -0.03
C LEU A 80 1.56 6.20 0.33
N ALA A 81 1.67 5.77 1.58
CA ALA A 81 2.71 4.85 2.03
C ALA A 81 2.58 3.47 1.37
N TRP A 82 1.35 2.96 1.21
CA TRP A 82 1.08 1.71 0.48
C TRP A 82 1.44 1.83 -1.01
N GLN A 83 1.26 3.02 -1.60
CA GLN A 83 1.74 3.35 -2.95
C GLN A 83 3.26 3.56 -3.03
N LYS A 84 4.00 3.38 -1.93
CA LYS A 84 5.47 3.63 -1.81
C LYS A 84 5.88 5.10 -1.93
N ASN A 85 4.92 6.03 -1.88
CA ASN A 85 5.17 7.48 -1.88
C ASN A 85 5.44 7.98 -0.46
N TYR A 86 6.52 7.47 0.16
CA TYR A 86 6.81 7.67 1.57
C TYR A 86 7.07 9.13 1.98
N GLU A 87 7.69 9.92 1.10
CA GLU A 87 7.96 11.33 1.35
C GLU A 87 6.66 12.14 1.47
N GLU A 88 5.75 11.97 0.51
CA GLU A 88 4.45 12.63 0.54
C GLU A 88 3.59 12.14 1.71
N ALA A 89 3.60 10.82 1.96
CA ALA A 89 2.92 10.22 3.10
C ALA A 89 3.35 10.87 4.43
N ALA A 90 4.66 11.02 4.64
CA ALA A 90 5.20 11.66 5.83
C ALA A 90 4.78 13.14 5.93
N ALA A 91 4.85 13.89 4.83
CA ALA A 91 4.45 15.30 4.81
C ALA A 91 2.97 15.49 5.18
N VAL A 92 2.08 14.61 4.67
CA VAL A 92 0.64 14.63 5.01
C VAL A 92 0.44 14.39 6.52
N ILE A 93 1.13 13.42 7.11
CA ILE A 93 1.01 13.17 8.56
C ILE A 93 1.63 14.30 9.38
N ASP A 94 2.76 14.86 8.94
CA ASP A 94 3.42 15.97 9.62
C ASP A 94 2.53 17.20 9.69
N THR A 95 1.75 17.48 8.64
CA THR A 95 0.76 18.57 8.69
C THR A 95 -0.31 18.37 9.76
N LEU A 96 -0.72 17.13 10.06
CA LEU A 96 -1.65 16.86 11.16
C LEU A 96 -0.98 17.09 12.52
N LEU A 97 0.24 16.61 12.68
CA LEU A 97 0.99 16.70 13.93
C LEU A 97 1.39 18.14 14.29
N LEU A 98 1.38 19.07 13.34
CA LEU A 98 1.53 20.51 13.63
C LEU A 98 0.36 21.05 14.44
N THR A 99 -0.87 20.56 14.22
CA THR A 99 -2.08 21.00 14.94
C THR A 99 -2.45 20.07 16.08
N GLU A 100 -2.15 18.78 15.95
CA GLU A 100 -2.48 17.73 16.92
C GLU A 100 -1.21 16.92 17.28
N PRO A 101 -0.26 17.51 18.03
CA PRO A 101 1.02 16.88 18.31
C PRO A 101 0.93 15.56 19.10
N ASP A 102 -0.13 15.42 19.91
CA ASP A 102 -0.36 14.24 20.76
C ASP A 102 -1.31 13.21 20.12
N ASN A 103 -1.68 13.36 18.84
CA ASN A 103 -2.53 12.41 18.14
C ASN A 103 -1.80 11.05 17.99
N ALA A 104 -2.22 10.08 18.80
CA ALA A 104 -1.59 8.77 18.87
C ALA A 104 -1.61 8.01 17.54
N ASP A 105 -2.69 8.13 16.77
CA ASP A 105 -2.86 7.45 15.48
C ASP A 105 -1.98 8.06 14.39
N ALA A 106 -1.83 9.38 14.38
CA ALA A 106 -0.91 10.09 13.50
C ALA A 106 0.56 9.74 13.83
N LEU A 107 0.93 9.73 15.12
CA LEU A 107 2.26 9.30 15.56
C LEU A 107 2.55 7.83 15.24
N SER A 108 1.54 6.98 15.28
CA SER A 108 1.62 5.58 14.86
C SER A 108 1.85 5.48 13.35
N ALA A 109 1.03 6.17 12.55
CA ALA A 109 1.17 6.22 11.09
C ALA A 109 2.55 6.74 10.65
N LYS A 110 3.06 7.81 11.28
CA LYS A 110 4.40 8.34 11.00
C LYS A 110 5.51 7.31 11.27
N ARG A 111 5.38 6.54 12.36
CA ARG A 111 6.32 5.45 12.68
C ARG A 111 6.29 4.35 11.62
N ASP A 112 5.09 3.90 11.23
CA ASP A 112 4.90 2.89 10.18
C ASP A 112 5.54 3.34 8.86
N ILE A 113 5.25 4.59 8.44
CA ILE A 113 5.77 5.18 7.20
C ILE A 113 7.30 5.21 7.22
N SER A 114 7.91 5.63 8.34
CA SER A 114 9.36 5.67 8.48
C SER A 114 9.99 4.27 8.41
N LEU A 115 9.36 3.27 9.02
CA LEU A 115 9.82 1.88 8.96
C LEU A 115 9.79 1.35 7.52
N TRP A 116 8.65 1.47 6.85
CA TRP A 116 8.48 1.00 5.48
C TRP A 116 9.38 1.74 4.49
N SER A 117 9.61 3.04 4.71
CA SER A 117 10.55 3.81 3.89
C SER A 117 11.96 3.26 3.98
N LYS A 118 12.42 2.84 5.17
CA LYS A 118 13.74 2.23 5.37
C LYS A 118 13.83 0.85 4.75
N GLU A 119 12.80 0.01 4.92
CA GLU A 119 12.74 -1.32 4.29
C GLU A 119 12.77 -1.24 2.76
N ASN A 120 12.21 -0.18 2.18
CA ASN A 120 12.23 0.04 0.74
C ASN A 120 13.55 0.65 0.24
N THR A 121 14.48 1.01 1.13
CA THR A 121 15.83 1.36 0.67
C THR A 121 16.55 0.08 0.28
N ALA A 122 16.93 -0.02 -1.00
CA ALA A 122 17.84 -1.07 -1.42
C ALA A 122 19.19 -0.85 -0.73
N VAL A 123 19.43 -1.54 0.37
CA VAL A 123 20.76 -1.58 0.98
C VAL A 123 21.65 -2.40 0.05
N VAL A 124 22.32 -1.68 -0.86
CA VAL A 124 23.22 -2.27 -1.84
C VAL A 124 24.47 -2.81 -1.14
N THR A 125 24.95 -2.11 -0.11
CA THR A 125 26.11 -2.51 0.71
C THR A 125 25.86 -2.21 2.19
N ASP A 126 26.18 -3.16 3.06
CA ASP A 126 26.08 -3.02 4.52
C ASP A 126 27.37 -3.40 5.24
N PHE A 127 27.63 -2.79 6.40
CA PHE A 127 28.71 -3.15 7.32
C PHE A 127 28.09 -3.70 8.62
N ARG A 128 28.66 -4.78 9.15
CA ARG A 128 28.18 -5.47 10.36
C ARG A 128 29.29 -5.53 11.39
N THR A 129 28.96 -5.18 12.62
CA THR A 129 29.82 -5.35 13.79
C THR A 129 29.01 -5.97 14.91
N GLY A 130 29.57 -6.93 15.62
CA GLY A 130 28.88 -7.61 16.72
C GLY A 130 29.83 -7.99 17.84
N TYR A 131 29.28 -8.05 19.04
CA TYR A 131 29.97 -8.47 20.26
C TYR A 131 29.12 -9.52 20.95
N SER A 132 29.70 -10.70 21.17
CA SER A 132 29.08 -11.78 21.92
C SER A 132 29.93 -12.10 23.14
N PHE A 133 29.28 -12.28 24.28
CA PHE A 133 29.91 -12.78 25.50
C PHE A 133 29.00 -13.83 26.13
N ASP A 134 29.61 -14.93 26.57
CA ASP A 134 28.94 -15.97 27.35
C ASP A 134 29.41 -15.89 28.80
N HIS A 135 28.47 -16.05 29.74
CA HIS A 135 28.74 -16.25 31.17
C HIS A 135 28.35 -17.67 31.58
N PHE A 136 29.30 -18.39 32.17
CA PHE A 136 29.11 -19.74 32.71
C PHE A 136 29.17 -19.71 34.24
N THR A 137 28.38 -20.56 34.89
CA THR A 137 28.22 -20.63 36.35
C THR A 137 29.33 -21.45 37.05
N GLU A 138 30.12 -22.23 36.29
CA GLU A 138 31.26 -23.02 36.79
C GLU A 138 32.61 -22.37 36.41
N PRO A 139 33.69 -22.55 37.20
CA PRO A 139 34.92 -21.77 37.07
C PRO A 139 35.79 -22.26 35.91
N TYR A 140 35.39 -21.97 34.68
CA TYR A 140 36.27 -22.08 33.51
C TYR A 140 36.96 -20.74 33.29
N THR A 141 38.29 -20.68 33.42
CA THR A 141 39.10 -19.55 32.95
C THR A 141 39.24 -19.62 31.44
N ARG A 142 38.17 -19.34 30.69
CA ARG A 142 38.30 -19.09 29.25
C ARG A 142 37.37 -17.97 28.84
N PHE A 143 37.98 -16.82 28.60
CA PHE A 143 37.36 -15.59 28.15
C PHE A 143 37.02 -15.72 26.67
N TRP A 144 35.77 -16.07 26.37
CA TRP A 144 35.24 -16.08 25.01
C TRP A 144 34.50 -14.76 24.77
N GLN A 145 35.26 -13.70 24.51
CA GLN A 145 34.73 -12.54 23.80
C GLN A 145 34.91 -12.81 22.32
N VAL A 146 33.81 -12.78 21.57
CA VAL A 146 33.88 -12.87 20.10
C VAL A 146 33.47 -11.52 19.55
N PHE A 147 34.43 -10.82 18.96
CA PHE A 147 34.14 -9.66 18.14
C PHE A 147 33.94 -10.15 16.71
N ASN A 148 32.88 -9.71 16.04
CA ASN A 148 32.72 -9.97 14.61
C ASN A 148 32.70 -8.66 13.84
N VAL A 149 33.36 -8.66 12.69
CA VAL A 149 33.33 -7.57 11.73
C VAL A 149 33.08 -8.17 10.35
N GLY A 150 32.14 -7.61 9.59
CA GLY A 150 31.82 -8.08 8.25
C GLY A 150 31.18 -7.02 7.38
N ALA A 151 31.01 -7.35 6.11
CA ALA A 151 30.30 -6.55 5.13
C ALA A 151 29.43 -7.44 4.23
N GLY A 152 28.31 -6.91 3.78
CA GLY A 152 27.40 -7.55 2.83
C GLY A 152 27.15 -6.67 1.62
N HIS A 153 26.81 -7.29 0.51
CA HIS A 153 26.44 -6.62 -0.73
C HIS A 153 25.34 -7.40 -1.47
N ARG A 154 24.38 -6.68 -2.06
CA ARG A 154 23.33 -7.26 -2.90
C ARG A 154 23.68 -7.14 -4.37
N PHE A 155 23.99 -8.27 -5.00
CA PHE A 155 24.25 -8.38 -6.43
C PHE A 155 22.97 -8.78 -7.19
N GLY A 156 22.97 -8.64 -8.52
CA GLY A 156 21.84 -9.05 -9.36
C GLY A 156 21.48 -10.54 -9.27
N TRP A 157 22.41 -11.38 -8.80
CA TRP A 157 22.19 -12.82 -8.58
C TRP A 157 21.77 -13.17 -7.14
N GLY A 158 21.77 -12.21 -6.22
CA GLY A 158 21.43 -12.41 -4.81
C GLY A 158 22.38 -11.68 -3.84
N PRO A 159 22.08 -11.74 -2.53
CA PRO A 159 22.94 -11.19 -1.48
C PRO A 159 24.19 -12.06 -1.24
N ALA A 160 25.34 -11.44 -1.03
CA ALA A 160 26.54 -12.08 -0.50
C ALA A 160 27.07 -11.30 0.71
N ALA A 161 27.67 -11.97 1.68
CA ALA A 161 28.32 -11.32 2.81
C ALA A 161 29.56 -12.09 3.26
N ALA A 162 30.54 -11.37 3.82
CA ALA A 162 31.76 -11.91 4.39
C ALA A 162 32.05 -11.24 5.74
N GLY A 163 32.61 -11.99 6.69
CA GLY A 163 32.99 -11.46 8.00
C GLY A 163 34.05 -12.32 8.68
N ILE A 164 34.75 -11.73 9.64
CA ILE A 164 35.83 -12.34 10.41
C ILE A 164 35.50 -12.21 11.90
N ASN A 165 35.76 -13.27 12.66
CA ASN A 165 35.73 -13.26 14.12
C ASN A 165 37.13 -12.92 14.64
N ILE A 166 37.20 -12.02 15.61
CA ILE A 166 38.41 -11.49 16.24
C ILE A 166 38.35 -11.83 17.74
#